data_AF-A0A3B9LW40-F1
#
_entry.id   AF-A0A3B9LW40-F1
#
_cell.length_a   1.000
_cell.length_b   1.000
_cell.length_c   1.000
_cell.angle_alpha   90.00
_cell.angle_beta   90.00
_cell.angle_gamma   90.00
#
_symmetry.space_group_name_H-M   'P 1'
#
loop_
_entity.id
_entity.type
_entity.pdbx_description
1 polymer ?
#
loop_
_entity_poly.entity_id
_entity_poly.type
_entity_poly.pdbx_seq_one_letter_code
_entity_poly.pdbx_strand_id
1 'polypeptide(L)'
;MNGSTTRFRSSRLTPTEFGQRFKTFSEQRRRRFRVVRGHLLYGIHEFLPQGATYITMLREPVARLLSSYHFIFRRPLHPLHRKLKTGRLSVEDLIRMTPHRQNLQCRFISGIGAGGICDERVLDVAKENLTRSFRVVGLCERFQESLLLMMASFGWEVPFYENRKVAKIRPSVQPGVIDAIREHNRLDLELYEFAKKLFEENLRKNADVIRDGLAALQATPKPASFNKFCRSTEGAGRFLLSKVASAL
;
A
#
# COMPACT_ATOMS: atom_id res chain seq x y z
N MET A 1 -11.50 27.77 9.38
CA MET A 1 -11.36 26.94 10.60
C MET A 1 -10.28 25.90 10.35
N ASN A 2 -9.09 26.09 10.92
CA ASN A 2 -7.94 25.19 10.72
C ASN A 2 -8.14 23.89 11.51
N GLY A 3 -8.80 22.91 10.88
CA GLY A 3 -8.98 21.58 11.45
C GLY A 3 -7.66 20.84 11.54
N SER A 4 -7.01 20.83 12.70
CA SER A 4 -5.81 20.03 12.91
C SER A 4 -6.16 18.55 12.65
N THR A 5 -5.68 17.99 11.56
CA THR A 5 -6.02 16.62 11.23
C THR A 5 -5.23 15.67 12.12
N THR A 6 -5.91 15.03 13.06
CA THR A 6 -5.29 14.02 13.91
C THR A 6 -5.00 12.78 13.06
N ARG A 7 -3.71 12.50 12.83
CA ARG A 7 -3.20 11.34 12.08
C ARG A 7 -2.57 10.34 13.05
N PHE A 8 -2.85 9.05 12.89
CA PHE A 8 -2.12 7.98 13.59
C PHE A 8 -1.26 7.17 12.61
N ARG A 9 -0.04 6.81 13.03
CA ARG A 9 0.96 6.11 12.21
C ARG A 9 1.66 5.03 13.02
N SER A 10 1.90 3.89 12.38
CA SER A 10 2.54 2.73 13.03
C SER A 10 3.64 2.06 12.23
N SER A 11 4.52 2.81 11.58
CA SER A 11 5.56 2.22 10.73
C SER A 11 6.56 1.26 11.43
N ARG A 12 6.40 0.97 12.72
CA ARG A 12 7.18 0.01 13.51
C ARG A 12 6.34 -1.10 14.16
N LEU A 13 5.01 -1.06 14.07
CA LEU A 13 4.15 -2.09 14.67
C LEU A 13 3.71 -3.08 13.59
N THR A 14 3.61 -4.35 13.97
CA THR A 14 2.91 -5.36 13.18
C THR A 14 1.42 -5.01 13.09
N PRO A 15 0.67 -5.55 12.10
CA PRO A 15 -0.77 -5.31 12.03
C PRO A 15 -1.51 -5.72 13.32
N THR A 16 -1.07 -6.80 13.95
CA THR A 16 -1.64 -7.28 15.23
C THR A 16 -1.35 -6.33 16.38
N GLU A 17 -0.09 -5.91 16.55
CA GLU A 17 0.31 -4.92 17.57
C GLU A 17 -0.41 -3.59 17.37
N PHE A 18 -0.67 -3.21 16.13
CA PHE A 18 -1.43 -2.02 15.82
C PHE A 18 -2.86 -2.10 16.37
N GLY A 19 -3.57 -3.19 16.07
CA GLY A 19 -4.94 -3.39 16.56
C GLY A 19 -5.00 -3.36 18.09
N GLN A 20 -4.06 -4.04 18.75
CA GLN A 20 -3.95 -4.05 20.21
C GLN A 20 -3.70 -2.66 20.78
N ARG A 21 -2.77 -1.89 20.21
CA ARG A 21 -2.51 -0.52 20.65
C ARG A 21 -3.70 0.39 20.40
N PHE A 22 -4.39 0.22 19.28
CA PHE A 22 -5.54 1.05 18.93
C PHE A 22 -6.70 0.85 19.92
N LYS A 23 -6.89 -0.37 20.45
CA LYS A 23 -7.87 -0.68 21.52
C LYS A 23 -7.60 0.08 22.82
N THR A 24 -6.35 0.43 23.12
CA THR A 24 -5.99 1.15 24.36
C THR A 24 -6.43 2.63 24.36
N PHE A 25 -6.83 3.17 23.22
CA PHE A 25 -7.27 4.56 23.13
C PHE A 25 -8.73 4.72 23.56
N SER A 26 -9.00 5.77 24.35
CA SER A 26 -10.37 6.15 24.68
C SER A 26 -11.20 6.38 23.41
N GLU A 27 -12.51 6.16 23.51
CA GLU A 27 -13.41 6.38 22.38
C GLU A 27 -13.30 7.81 21.81
N GLN A 28 -13.25 8.81 22.69
CA GLN A 28 -13.08 10.22 22.30
C GLN A 28 -11.79 10.43 21.48
N ARG A 29 -10.71 9.75 21.84
CA ARG A 29 -9.46 9.80 21.08
C ARG A 29 -9.60 9.11 19.72
N ARG A 30 -10.31 7.98 19.64
CA ARG A 30 -10.54 7.24 18.38
C ARG A 30 -11.43 8.00 17.40
N ARG A 31 -12.44 8.73 17.90
CA ARG A 31 -13.30 9.61 17.09
C ARG A 31 -12.57 10.77 16.42
N ARG A 32 -11.44 11.22 17.00
CA ARG A 32 -10.64 12.33 16.44
C ARG A 32 -9.86 11.94 15.17
N PHE A 33 -9.65 10.65 14.90
CA PHE A 33 -8.89 10.23 13.73
C PHE A 33 -9.71 10.40 12.45
N ARG A 34 -9.13 11.16 11.51
CA ARG A 34 -9.68 11.32 10.14
C ARG A 34 -8.99 10.40 9.14
N VAL A 35 -7.73 10.04 9.39
CA VAL A 35 -6.95 9.13 8.55
C VAL A 35 -6.14 8.19 9.43
N VAL A 36 -6.35 6.89 9.25
CA VAL A 36 -5.58 5.82 9.88
C VAL A 36 -4.82 5.09 8.78
N ARG A 37 -3.49 4.98 8.92
CA ARG A 37 -2.64 4.37 7.88
C ARG A 37 -1.50 3.54 8.45
N GLY A 38 -1.13 2.48 7.74
CA GLY A 38 -0.01 1.61 8.09
C GLY A 38 -0.11 0.27 7.38
N HIS A 39 0.62 -0.72 7.89
CA HIS A 39 0.40 -2.11 7.55
C HIS A 39 -0.78 -2.62 8.39
N LEU A 40 -1.98 -2.44 7.88
CA LEU A 40 -3.23 -2.72 8.59
C LEU A 40 -3.97 -3.84 7.87
N LEU A 41 -4.40 -4.85 8.63
CA LEU A 41 -5.39 -5.81 8.18
C LEU A 41 -6.75 -5.11 8.04
N TYR A 42 -7.57 -5.57 7.10
CA TYR A 42 -8.99 -5.25 7.07
C TYR A 42 -9.64 -5.60 8.42
N GLY A 43 -10.63 -4.81 8.84
CA GLY A 43 -11.26 -4.94 10.16
C GLY A 43 -10.93 -3.82 11.14
N ILE A 44 -9.92 -2.98 10.86
CA ILE A 44 -9.55 -1.89 11.78
C ILE A 44 -10.69 -0.90 12.10
N HIS A 45 -11.63 -0.74 11.16
CA HIS A 45 -12.85 0.04 11.32
C HIS A 45 -13.74 -0.39 12.51
N GLU A 46 -13.66 -1.64 12.97
CA GLU A 46 -14.40 -2.11 14.15
C GLU A 46 -13.97 -1.38 15.43
N PHE A 47 -12.74 -0.84 15.43
CA PHE A 47 -12.26 -0.01 16.53
C PHE A 47 -12.51 1.48 16.31
N LEU A 48 -13.17 1.90 15.24
CA LEU A 48 -13.50 3.29 14.97
C LEU A 48 -15.01 3.49 15.19
N PRO A 49 -15.43 4.28 16.20
CA PRO A 49 -16.84 4.50 16.48
C PRO A 49 -17.64 5.11 15.31
N GLN A 50 -16.95 5.76 14.39
CA GLN A 50 -17.49 6.35 13.16
C GLN A 50 -17.41 5.43 11.94
N GLY A 51 -16.94 4.18 12.10
CA GLY A 51 -16.58 3.30 10.99
C GLY A 51 -15.38 3.81 10.19
N ALA A 52 -15.19 3.29 8.97
CA ALA A 52 -14.19 3.79 8.04
C ALA A 52 -14.53 3.45 6.58
N THR A 53 -14.13 4.34 5.68
CA THR A 53 -14.03 4.06 4.24
C THR A 53 -12.60 3.65 3.93
N TYR A 54 -12.42 2.56 3.18
CA TYR A 54 -11.09 2.05 2.86
C TYR A 54 -10.58 2.56 1.51
N ILE A 55 -9.26 2.72 1.44
CA ILE A 55 -8.50 2.89 0.20
C ILE A 55 -7.31 1.94 0.23
N THR A 56 -6.95 1.39 -0.92
CA THR A 56 -5.73 0.58 -1.06
C THR A 56 -5.05 0.80 -2.39
N MET A 57 -3.80 0.35 -2.46
CA MET A 57 -3.08 0.17 -3.70
C MET A 57 -2.48 -1.22 -3.72
N LEU A 58 -2.85 -2.00 -4.73
CA LEU A 58 -2.25 -3.30 -4.99
C LEU A 58 -1.09 -3.15 -5.98
N ARG A 59 -0.28 -4.20 -6.06
CA ARG A 59 0.85 -4.31 -6.99
C ARG A 59 0.87 -5.71 -7.57
N GLU A 60 1.36 -5.84 -8.79
CA GLU A 60 1.57 -7.14 -9.41
C GLU A 60 2.41 -8.02 -8.44
N PRO A 61 1.93 -9.22 -8.08
CA PRO A 61 2.50 -10.01 -6.98
C PRO A 61 3.98 -10.35 -7.14
N VAL A 62 4.44 -10.66 -8.35
CA VAL A 62 5.85 -10.96 -8.61
C VAL A 62 6.71 -9.71 -8.36
N ALA A 63 6.32 -8.58 -8.97
CA ALA A 63 6.98 -7.29 -8.79
C ALA A 63 6.96 -6.82 -7.33
N ARG A 64 5.89 -7.12 -6.58
CA ARG A 64 5.76 -6.84 -5.15
C ARG A 64 6.77 -7.63 -4.33
N LEU A 65 6.93 -8.93 -4.57
CA LEU A 65 7.87 -9.77 -3.83
C LEU A 65 9.31 -9.34 -4.12
N LEU A 66 9.67 -9.17 -5.40
CA LEU A 66 11.02 -8.71 -5.80
C LEU A 66 11.36 -7.35 -5.20
N SER A 67 10.40 -6.43 -5.20
CA SER A 67 10.56 -5.13 -4.54
C SER A 67 10.78 -5.25 -3.03
N SER A 68 10.14 -6.23 -2.39
CA SER A 68 10.31 -6.50 -0.96
C SER A 68 11.71 -7.06 -0.68
N TYR A 69 12.16 -8.02 -1.49
CA TYR A 69 13.51 -8.59 -1.41
C TYR A 69 14.59 -7.50 -1.51
N HIS A 70 14.53 -6.62 -2.53
CA HIS A 70 15.49 -5.51 -2.67
C HIS A 70 15.37 -4.46 -1.56
N PHE A 71 14.17 -4.22 -1.05
CA PHE A 71 13.97 -3.31 0.07
C PHE A 71 14.71 -3.79 1.32
N ILE A 72 14.65 -5.10 1.62
CA ILE A 72 15.38 -5.71 2.74
C ILE A 72 16.88 -5.62 2.47
N PHE A 73 17.30 -5.98 1.25
CA PHE A 73 18.70 -5.95 0.85
C PHE A 73 19.34 -4.56 1.00
N ARG A 74 18.59 -3.47 0.77
CA ARG A 74 19.10 -2.09 0.85
C ARG A 74 18.98 -1.44 2.23
N ARG A 75 18.41 -2.12 3.24
CA ARG A 75 18.12 -1.52 4.54
C ARG A 75 18.86 -2.19 5.69
N PRO A 76 20.01 -1.65 6.12
CA PRO A 76 20.81 -2.20 7.21
C PRO A 76 20.03 -2.51 8.49
N LEU A 77 19.05 -1.67 8.83
CA LEU A 77 18.22 -1.83 10.04
C LEU A 77 17.07 -2.84 9.89
N HIS A 78 16.87 -3.45 8.72
CA HIS A 78 15.84 -4.48 8.58
C HIS A 78 16.32 -5.78 9.24
N PRO A 79 15.48 -6.49 10.04
CA PRO A 79 15.91 -7.70 10.76
C PRO A 79 16.55 -8.78 9.88
N LEU A 80 16.02 -8.96 8.66
CA LEU A 80 16.53 -9.91 7.67
C LEU A 80 17.71 -9.40 6.81
N HIS A 81 18.13 -8.14 6.95
CA HIS A 81 19.16 -7.55 6.09
C HIS A 81 20.49 -8.28 6.21
N ARG A 82 20.98 -8.47 7.44
CA ARG A 82 22.26 -9.15 7.69
C ARG A 82 22.22 -10.55 7.10
N LYS A 83 21.16 -11.32 7.36
CA LYS A 83 20.97 -12.67 6.82
C LYS A 83 21.00 -12.69 5.28
N LEU A 84 20.24 -11.81 4.61
CA LEU A 84 20.24 -11.73 3.14
C LEU A 84 21.63 -11.38 2.58
N LYS A 85 22.30 -10.37 3.16
CA LYS A 85 23.55 -9.85 2.62
C LYS A 85 24.75 -10.77 2.88
N THR A 86 24.91 -11.27 4.11
CA THR A 86 26.06 -12.14 4.45
C THR A 86 25.85 -13.55 3.95
N GLY A 87 24.62 -14.07 4.01
CA GLY A 87 24.28 -15.40 3.51
C GLY A 87 24.11 -15.47 1.99
N ARG A 88 24.18 -14.34 1.27
CA ARG A 88 23.92 -14.25 -0.19
C ARG A 88 22.63 -14.96 -0.59
N LEU A 89 21.61 -14.86 0.27
CA LEU A 89 20.37 -15.61 0.13
C LEU A 89 19.61 -15.17 -1.11
N SER A 90 19.09 -16.12 -1.87
CA SER A 90 18.27 -15.85 -3.06
C SER A 90 16.85 -15.40 -2.72
N VAL A 91 16.05 -15.14 -3.74
CA VAL A 91 14.62 -14.83 -3.56
C VAL A 91 13.87 -16.07 -3.06
N GLU A 92 14.24 -17.25 -3.56
CA GLU A 92 13.69 -18.54 -3.16
C GLU A 92 14.03 -18.87 -1.70
N ASP A 93 15.23 -18.52 -1.23
CA ASP A 93 15.58 -18.62 0.19
C ASP A 93 14.67 -17.74 1.05
N LEU A 94 14.41 -16.50 0.60
CA LEU A 94 13.49 -15.61 1.32
C LEU A 94 12.08 -16.20 1.39
N ILE A 95 11.59 -16.81 0.30
CA ILE A 95 10.29 -17.50 0.26
C ILE A 95 10.27 -18.64 1.29
N ARG A 96 11.28 -19.53 1.25
CA ARG A 96 11.41 -20.65 2.19
C ARG A 96 11.49 -20.21 3.65
N MET A 97 12.16 -19.10 3.92
CA MET A 97 12.29 -18.56 5.29
C MET A 97 11.05 -17.82 5.79
N THR A 98 10.14 -17.43 4.89
CA THR A 98 8.96 -16.63 5.24
C THR A 98 7.65 -17.24 4.69
N PRO A 99 7.36 -18.52 4.95
CA PRO A 99 6.19 -19.20 4.39
C PRO A 99 4.86 -18.53 4.79
N HIS A 100 4.82 -17.95 5.99
CA HIS A 100 3.69 -17.19 6.51
C HIS A 100 3.42 -15.86 5.78
N ARG A 101 4.29 -15.43 4.86
CA ARG A 101 4.14 -14.21 4.03
C ARG A 101 3.59 -14.48 2.64
N GLN A 102 3.17 -15.71 2.36
CA GLN A 102 2.43 -16.05 1.14
C GLN A 102 1.13 -15.27 1.04
N ASN A 103 0.73 -14.94 -0.19
CA ASN A 103 -0.55 -14.26 -0.49
C ASN A 103 -0.77 -13.02 0.39
N LEU A 104 0.27 -12.19 0.53
CA LEU A 104 0.29 -11.11 1.51
C LEU A 104 -0.82 -10.08 1.26
N GLN A 105 -1.11 -9.74 0.01
CA GLN A 105 -2.17 -8.77 -0.30
C GLN A 105 -3.54 -9.35 0.08
N CYS A 106 -3.80 -10.61 -0.28
CA CYS A 106 -5.01 -11.34 0.07
C CYS A 106 -5.22 -11.39 1.59
N ARG A 107 -4.19 -11.71 2.38
CA ARG A 107 -4.25 -11.67 3.84
C ARG A 107 -4.63 -10.30 4.39
N PHE A 108 -4.03 -9.23 3.86
CA PHE A 108 -4.31 -7.88 4.32
C PHE A 108 -5.73 -7.43 4.00
N ILE A 109 -6.22 -7.75 2.80
CA ILE A 109 -7.55 -7.35 2.33
C ILE A 109 -8.66 -8.20 2.96
N SER A 110 -8.41 -9.48 3.22
CA SER A 110 -9.35 -10.36 3.94
C SER A 110 -9.40 -10.08 5.44
N GLY A 111 -8.32 -9.54 6.01
CA GLY A 111 -8.22 -9.29 7.45
C GLY A 111 -7.54 -10.43 8.23
N ILE A 112 -7.04 -11.45 7.54
CA ILE A 112 -6.44 -12.63 8.19
C ILE A 112 -5.00 -12.34 8.62
N GLY A 113 -4.75 -12.50 9.92
CA GLY A 113 -3.45 -12.29 10.54
C GLY A 113 -2.38 -13.33 10.20
N ALA A 114 -1.18 -13.09 10.74
CA ALA A 114 -0.09 -14.05 10.65
C ALA A 114 -0.48 -15.37 11.35
N GLY A 115 -0.31 -16.49 10.65
CA GLY A 115 -0.67 -17.83 11.16
C GLY A 115 -2.06 -18.33 10.74
N GLY A 116 -2.95 -17.46 10.25
CA GLY A 116 -4.23 -17.91 9.69
C GLY A 116 -4.04 -18.68 8.38
N ILE A 117 -4.89 -19.67 8.13
CA ILE A 117 -4.93 -20.40 6.85
C ILE A 117 -5.32 -19.41 5.74
N CYS A 118 -4.63 -19.47 4.60
CA CYS A 118 -4.88 -18.60 3.46
C CYS A 118 -5.19 -19.46 2.25
N ASP A 119 -6.46 -19.82 2.12
CA ASP A 119 -7.05 -20.66 1.08
C ASP A 119 -8.00 -19.84 0.19
N GLU A 120 -8.72 -20.52 -0.71
CA GLU A 120 -9.69 -19.94 -1.64
C GLU A 120 -10.79 -19.14 -0.94
N ARG A 121 -11.22 -19.56 0.26
CA ARG A 121 -12.25 -18.82 1.02
C ARG A 121 -11.74 -17.44 1.42
N VAL A 122 -10.47 -17.34 1.75
CA VAL A 122 -9.81 -16.07 2.07
C VAL A 122 -9.77 -15.15 0.87
N LEU A 123 -9.56 -15.71 -0.33
CA LEU A 123 -9.61 -14.96 -1.57
C LEU A 123 -11.02 -14.41 -1.83
N ASP A 124 -12.07 -15.21 -1.63
CA ASP A 124 -13.45 -14.76 -1.80
C ASP A 124 -13.79 -13.62 -0.84
N VAL A 125 -13.41 -13.75 0.44
CA VAL A 125 -13.56 -12.68 1.44
C VAL A 125 -12.78 -11.42 1.01
N ALA A 126 -11.57 -11.58 0.47
CA ALA A 126 -10.80 -10.44 -0.01
C ALA A 126 -11.48 -9.72 -1.19
N LYS A 127 -12.01 -10.47 -2.16
CA LYS A 127 -12.77 -9.92 -3.31
C LYS A 127 -14.04 -9.19 -2.84
N GLU A 128 -14.78 -9.79 -1.90
CA GLU A 128 -15.96 -9.17 -1.30
C GLU A 128 -15.59 -7.86 -0.61
N ASN A 129 -14.56 -7.87 0.22
CA ASN A 129 -14.09 -6.67 0.92
C ASN A 129 -13.70 -5.56 -0.05
N LEU A 130 -12.93 -5.87 -1.11
CA LEU A 130 -12.57 -4.88 -2.16
C LEU A 130 -13.81 -4.24 -2.78
N THR A 131 -14.85 -5.03 -3.02
CA THR A 131 -16.08 -4.54 -3.67
C THR A 131 -16.94 -3.71 -2.73
N ARG A 132 -17.07 -4.15 -1.48
CA ARG A 132 -18.02 -3.57 -0.52
C ARG A 132 -17.48 -2.35 0.23
N SER A 133 -16.20 -2.38 0.58
CA SER A 133 -15.65 -1.48 1.61
C SER A 133 -14.56 -0.53 1.09
N PHE A 134 -13.91 -0.87 -0.02
CA PHE A 134 -12.85 -0.03 -0.60
C PHE A 134 -13.44 0.92 -1.64
N ARG A 135 -13.45 2.21 -1.32
CA ARG A 135 -13.89 3.25 -2.25
C ARG A 135 -12.96 3.39 -3.46
N VAL A 136 -11.67 3.14 -3.24
CA VAL A 136 -10.63 3.14 -4.29
C VAL A 136 -9.71 1.94 -4.10
N VAL A 137 -9.60 1.13 -5.15
CA VAL A 137 -8.62 0.06 -5.31
C VAL A 137 -7.66 0.48 -6.43
N GLY A 138 -6.52 1.07 -6.07
CA GLY A 138 -5.51 1.52 -7.03
C GLY A 138 -4.47 0.45 -7.39
N LEU A 139 -3.69 0.72 -8.44
CA LEU A 139 -2.57 -0.11 -8.87
C LEU A 139 -1.26 0.68 -8.80
N CYS A 140 -0.22 0.06 -8.24
CA CYS A 140 1.09 0.69 -8.08
C CYS A 140 1.75 1.08 -9.41
N GLU A 141 1.50 0.28 -10.44
CA GLU A 141 1.93 0.41 -11.83
C GLU A 141 1.25 1.60 -12.51
N ARG A 142 -0.03 1.83 -12.21
CA ARG A 142 -0.87 2.92 -12.73
C ARG A 142 -1.12 3.97 -11.64
N PHE A 143 -0.03 4.46 -11.07
CA PHE A 143 -0.05 5.27 -9.86
C PHE A 143 -0.74 6.62 -10.08
N GLN A 144 -0.51 7.26 -11.23
CA GLN A 144 -1.07 8.58 -11.53
C GLN A 144 -2.60 8.50 -11.58
N GLU A 145 -3.13 7.53 -12.31
CA GLU A 145 -4.57 7.33 -12.40
C GLU A 145 -5.15 6.91 -11.04
N SER A 146 -4.44 6.07 -10.29
CA SER A 146 -4.84 5.72 -8.90
C SER A 146 -4.93 6.94 -7.99
N LEU A 147 -3.99 7.88 -8.11
CA LEU A 147 -3.98 9.12 -7.34
C LEU A 147 -5.17 10.00 -7.73
N LEU A 148 -5.43 10.17 -9.03
CA LEU A 148 -6.55 10.95 -9.52
C LEU A 148 -7.90 10.35 -9.08
N LEU A 149 -8.05 9.02 -9.08
CA LEU A 149 -9.24 8.36 -8.52
C LEU A 149 -9.43 8.65 -7.03
N MET A 150 -8.35 8.71 -6.24
CA MET A 150 -8.43 9.12 -4.82
C MET A 150 -8.83 10.59 -4.68
N MET A 151 -8.25 11.47 -5.50
CA MET A 151 -8.61 12.89 -5.51
C MET A 151 -10.08 13.10 -5.81
N ALA A 152 -10.58 12.47 -6.89
CA ALA A 152 -11.99 12.49 -7.28
C ALA A 152 -12.90 11.91 -6.19
N SER A 153 -12.52 10.79 -5.58
CA SER A 153 -13.38 10.10 -4.60
C SER A 153 -13.51 10.80 -3.25
N PHE A 154 -12.51 11.60 -2.87
CA PHE A 154 -12.44 12.23 -1.55
C PHE A 154 -12.36 13.76 -1.60
N GLY A 155 -12.44 14.37 -2.78
CA GLY A 155 -12.26 15.81 -2.97
C GLY A 155 -10.88 16.28 -2.52
N TRP A 156 -9.84 15.45 -2.71
CA TRP A 156 -8.48 15.85 -2.32
C TRP A 156 -7.84 16.72 -3.38
N GLU A 157 -7.27 17.84 -2.96
CA GLU A 157 -6.38 18.65 -3.76
C GLU A 157 -4.94 18.22 -3.50
N VAL A 158 -4.25 17.74 -4.53
CA VAL A 158 -2.84 17.33 -4.46
C VAL A 158 -2.05 18.25 -5.37
N PRO A 159 -1.39 19.28 -4.83
CA PRO A 159 -0.73 20.31 -5.65
C PRO A 159 0.51 19.76 -6.35
N PHE A 160 1.15 18.72 -5.80
CA PHE A 160 2.32 18.10 -6.38
C PHE A 160 2.55 16.69 -5.84
N TYR A 161 3.11 15.81 -6.69
CA TYR A 161 3.65 14.55 -6.21
C TYR A 161 4.95 14.17 -6.92
N GLU A 162 5.81 13.46 -6.19
CA GLU A 162 7.06 12.93 -6.71
C GLU A 162 7.10 11.41 -6.53
N ASN A 163 7.35 10.67 -7.61
CA ASN A 163 7.52 9.22 -7.54
C ASN A 163 8.95 8.85 -7.12
N ARG A 164 9.23 8.88 -5.81
CA ARG A 164 10.58 8.65 -5.25
C ARG A 164 11.05 7.19 -5.25
N LYS A 165 10.21 6.23 -5.68
CA LYS A 165 10.49 4.79 -5.57
C LYS A 165 10.34 4.04 -6.91
N VAL A 166 10.75 4.67 -7.99
CA VAL A 166 10.93 3.96 -9.27
C VAL A 166 12.28 3.27 -9.25
N ALA A 167 12.28 1.93 -9.29
CA ALA A 167 13.53 1.20 -9.50
C ALA A 167 14.04 1.52 -10.91
N LYS A 168 15.20 2.16 -11.03
CA LYS A 168 15.83 2.51 -12.32
C LYS A 168 16.30 1.27 -13.10
N ILE A 169 16.53 0.15 -12.41
CA ILE A 169 17.00 -1.11 -12.98
C ILE A 169 16.13 -2.22 -12.41
N ARG A 170 15.49 -2.99 -13.27
CA ARG A 170 14.86 -4.27 -12.92
C ARG A 170 15.92 -5.35 -13.17
N PRO A 171 16.46 -6.01 -12.13
CA PRO A 171 17.37 -7.12 -12.38
C PRO A 171 16.64 -8.19 -13.18
N SER A 172 17.34 -8.79 -14.13
CA SER A 172 16.86 -9.99 -14.80
C SER A 172 16.73 -11.09 -13.74
N VAL A 173 15.54 -11.68 -13.64
CA VAL A 173 15.24 -12.76 -12.71
C VAL A 173 15.00 -14.02 -13.54
N GLN A 174 15.64 -15.12 -13.14
CA GLN A 174 15.52 -16.38 -13.87
C GLN A 174 14.06 -16.86 -13.90
N PRO A 175 13.58 -17.47 -15.00
CA PRO A 175 12.21 -17.94 -15.11
C PRO A 175 11.75 -18.85 -13.95
N GLY A 176 12.59 -19.79 -13.52
CA GLY A 176 12.26 -20.68 -12.39
C GLY A 176 12.01 -19.94 -11.06
N VAL A 177 12.69 -18.81 -10.83
CA VAL A 177 12.43 -17.96 -9.66
C VAL A 177 11.05 -17.31 -9.77
N ILE A 178 10.67 -16.86 -10.96
CA ILE A 178 9.36 -16.23 -11.22
C ILE A 178 8.24 -17.22 -10.91
N ASP A 179 8.37 -18.47 -11.34
CA ASP A 179 7.35 -19.49 -11.10
C ASP A 179 7.24 -19.85 -9.61
N ALA A 180 8.37 -19.94 -8.89
CA ALA A 180 8.35 -20.09 -7.44
C ALA A 180 7.65 -18.92 -6.72
N ILE A 181 7.84 -17.68 -7.21
CA ILE A 181 7.13 -16.51 -6.67
C ILE A 181 5.63 -16.60 -6.98
N ARG A 182 5.26 -16.99 -8.20
CA ARG A 182 3.85 -17.12 -8.61
C ARG A 182 3.13 -18.15 -7.76
N GLU A 183 3.73 -19.32 -7.57
CA GLU A 183 3.16 -20.37 -6.72
C GLU A 183 2.96 -19.88 -5.28
N HIS A 184 4.00 -19.25 -4.70
CA HIS A 184 3.92 -18.67 -3.36
C HIS A 184 2.91 -17.51 -3.22
N ASN A 185 2.42 -16.95 -4.33
CA ASN A 185 1.48 -15.83 -4.34
C ASN A 185 0.27 -16.12 -5.25
N ARG A 186 -0.14 -17.39 -5.39
CA ARG A 186 -1.21 -17.81 -6.32
C ARG A 186 -2.52 -17.05 -6.10
N LEU A 187 -2.96 -16.89 -4.85
CA LEU A 187 -4.19 -16.17 -4.54
C LEU A 187 -4.04 -14.66 -4.74
N ASP A 188 -2.84 -14.13 -4.48
CA ASP A 188 -2.52 -12.73 -4.76
C ASP A 188 -2.58 -12.43 -6.27
N LEU A 189 -2.21 -13.38 -7.14
CA LEU A 189 -2.34 -13.23 -8.60
C LEU A 189 -3.81 -13.10 -9.01
N GLU A 190 -4.66 -14.00 -8.51
CA GLU A 190 -6.08 -13.96 -8.82
C GLU A 190 -6.77 -12.71 -8.24
N LEU A 191 -6.44 -12.33 -7.01
CA LEU A 191 -6.91 -11.09 -6.40
C LEU A 191 -6.47 -9.87 -7.20
N TYR A 192 -5.25 -9.86 -7.71
CA TYR A 192 -4.73 -8.75 -8.50
C TYR A 192 -5.45 -8.61 -9.84
N GLU A 193 -5.75 -9.71 -10.52
CA GLU A 193 -6.57 -9.69 -11.75
C GLU A 193 -8.00 -9.22 -11.48
N PHE A 194 -8.60 -9.62 -10.35
CA PHE A 194 -9.89 -9.08 -9.92
C PHE A 194 -9.81 -7.57 -9.66
N ALA A 195 -8.80 -7.11 -8.93
CA ALA A 195 -8.60 -5.70 -8.62
C ALA A 195 -8.34 -4.85 -9.88
N LYS A 196 -7.66 -5.39 -10.90
CA LYS A 196 -7.52 -4.72 -12.21
C LYS A 196 -8.88 -4.44 -12.83
N LYS A 197 -9.81 -5.39 -12.80
CA LYS A 197 -11.17 -5.19 -13.33
C LYS A 197 -11.89 -4.06 -12.60
N LEU A 198 -11.88 -4.07 -11.27
CA LEU A 198 -12.46 -2.99 -10.45
C LEU A 198 -11.82 -1.63 -10.76
N PHE A 199 -10.49 -1.61 -10.95
CA PHE A 199 -9.75 -0.41 -11.28
C PHE A 199 -10.15 0.15 -12.65
N GLU A 200 -10.18 -0.68 -13.70
CA GLU A 200 -10.60 -0.24 -15.05
C GLU A 200 -12.05 0.25 -15.07
N GLU A 201 -12.95 -0.42 -14.34
CA GLU A 201 -14.34 0.03 -14.18
C GLU A 201 -14.42 1.41 -13.52
N ASN A 202 -13.63 1.65 -12.47
CA ASN A 202 -13.58 2.94 -11.81
C ASN A 202 -12.98 4.04 -12.70
N LEU A 203 -11.98 3.70 -13.52
CA LEU A 203 -11.44 4.62 -14.52
C LEU A 203 -12.50 5.02 -15.55
N ARG A 204 -13.25 4.06 -16.09
CA ARG A 204 -14.33 4.35 -17.06
C ARG A 204 -15.38 5.27 -16.45
N LYS A 205 -15.77 5.06 -15.19
CA LYS A 205 -16.72 5.91 -14.47
C LYS A 205 -16.22 7.34 -14.23
N ASN A 206 -14.90 7.56 -14.24
CA ASN A 206 -14.28 8.86 -13.98
C ASN A 206 -13.45 9.36 -15.18
N ALA A 207 -13.78 8.92 -16.41
CA ALA A 207 -12.91 9.07 -17.58
C ALA A 207 -12.46 10.53 -17.83
N ASP A 208 -13.39 11.48 -17.73
CA ASP A 208 -13.10 12.90 -17.93
C ASP A 208 -12.14 13.45 -16.86
N VAL A 209 -12.43 13.17 -15.57
CA VAL A 209 -11.59 13.59 -14.45
C VAL A 209 -10.18 13.03 -14.56
N ILE A 210 -10.05 11.77 -15.01
CA ILE A 210 -8.73 11.15 -15.21
C ILE A 210 -8.00 11.79 -16.38
N ARG A 211 -8.66 11.99 -17.53
CA ARG A 211 -8.05 12.63 -18.70
C ARG A 211 -7.52 14.02 -18.37
N ASP A 212 -8.37 14.86 -17.78
CA ASP A 212 -8.05 16.26 -17.49
C ASP A 212 -6.99 16.36 -16.38
N GLY A 213 -7.11 15.50 -15.36
CA GLY A 213 -6.12 15.40 -14.29
C GLY A 213 -4.74 14.93 -14.78
N LEU A 214 -4.66 13.98 -15.72
CA LEU A 214 -3.39 13.54 -16.30
C LEU A 214 -2.71 14.66 -17.09
N ALA A 215 -3.47 15.41 -17.89
CA ALA A 215 -2.95 16.56 -18.62
C ALA A 215 -2.38 17.62 -17.67
N ALA A 216 -3.10 17.95 -16.58
CA ALA A 216 -2.65 18.89 -15.57
C ALA A 216 -1.36 18.42 -14.84
N LEU A 217 -1.28 17.14 -14.49
CA LEU A 217 -0.11 16.56 -13.84
C LEU A 217 1.14 16.55 -14.74
N GLN A 218 0.97 16.46 -16.07
CA GLN A 218 2.06 16.53 -17.04
C GLN A 218 2.52 17.97 -17.30
N ALA A 219 1.59 18.93 -17.27
CA ALA A 219 1.87 20.34 -17.49
C ALA A 219 2.53 21.04 -16.28
N THR A 220 2.37 20.50 -15.07
CA THR A 220 2.90 21.11 -13.84
C THR A 220 4.44 21.03 -13.80
N PRO A 221 5.18 22.16 -13.83
CA PRO A 221 6.62 22.14 -13.79
C PRO A 221 7.12 21.60 -12.44
N LYS A 222 8.19 20.80 -12.46
CA LYS A 222 8.83 20.36 -11.22
C LYS A 222 9.44 21.57 -10.50
N PRO A 223 9.06 21.88 -9.25
CA PRO A 223 9.62 23.03 -8.55
C PRO A 223 11.13 22.86 -8.32
N ALA A 224 11.92 23.85 -8.74
CA ALA A 224 13.38 23.82 -8.73
C ALA A 224 14.01 23.83 -7.30
N SER A 225 13.28 24.30 -6.29
CA SER A 225 13.80 24.57 -4.93
C SER A 225 13.27 23.63 -3.84
N PHE A 226 12.91 22.40 -4.18
CA PHE A 226 12.28 21.46 -3.25
C PHE A 226 13.21 20.89 -2.15
N ASN A 227 14.53 21.11 -2.26
CA ASN A 227 15.49 20.63 -1.26
C ASN A 227 15.38 21.33 0.12
N LYS A 228 14.77 22.53 0.20
CA LYS A 228 14.59 23.25 1.47
C LYS A 228 13.22 23.01 2.14
N PHE A 229 12.13 22.85 1.38
CA PHE A 229 10.79 22.63 1.96
C PHE A 229 10.63 21.24 2.60
N CYS A 230 11.37 20.24 2.11
CA CYS A 230 11.45 18.92 2.75
C CYS A 230 12.20 18.91 4.09
N ARG A 231 12.95 19.96 4.45
CA ARG A 231 13.70 20.05 5.72
C ARG A 231 12.90 20.65 6.87
N SER A 232 11.80 21.37 6.62
CA SER A 232 10.99 21.96 7.70
C SER A 232 9.83 21.07 8.15
N THR A 233 9.57 19.95 7.48
CA THR A 233 8.66 18.89 7.92
C THR A 233 9.43 17.60 8.18
N GLU A 234 10.41 17.67 9.09
CA GLU A 234 11.04 16.50 9.69
C GLU A 234 10.01 15.71 10.52
N GLY A 235 9.24 14.88 9.83
CA GLY A 235 8.12 14.13 10.40
C GLY A 235 7.69 13.05 9.43
N ALA A 236 8.50 11.98 9.37
CA ALA A 236 8.41 10.89 8.42
C ALA A 236 6.96 10.49 8.01
N GLY A 237 6.70 10.55 6.71
CA GLY A 237 5.71 9.75 6.02
C GLY A 237 6.38 9.12 4.82
N ARG A 238 6.49 7.79 4.80
CA ARG A 238 7.29 7.08 3.77
C ARG A 238 6.47 6.09 2.92
N PHE A 239 5.15 6.25 2.85
CA PHE A 239 4.33 5.47 1.89
C PHE A 239 3.32 6.31 1.13
N LEU A 240 2.49 7.13 1.78
CA LEU A 240 1.71 8.16 1.08
C LEU A 240 2.56 9.40 0.74
N LEU A 241 3.44 9.84 1.65
CA LEU A 241 4.25 11.05 1.46
C LEU A 241 5.48 10.86 0.52
N SER A 242 5.77 9.64 0.08
CA SER A 242 6.78 9.42 -0.98
C SER A 242 6.18 9.36 -2.39
N LYS A 243 4.87 9.67 -2.50
CA LYS A 243 4.09 9.61 -3.75
C LYS A 243 2.85 10.54 -3.76
N VAL A 244 2.54 11.25 -2.69
CA VAL A 244 1.50 12.30 -2.55
C VAL A 244 2.03 13.28 -1.49
N ALA A 245 2.50 14.45 -1.91
CA ALA A 245 2.76 15.54 -0.99
C ALA A 245 1.45 16.32 -0.78
N SER A 246 1.17 16.67 0.48
CA SER A 246 0.08 17.52 0.98
C SER A 246 -1.27 17.42 0.25
N ALA A 247 -2.10 16.48 0.70
CA ALA A 247 -3.54 16.71 0.80
C ALA A 247 -3.93 16.52 2.27
N LEU A 248 -3.66 17.56 3.06
CA LEU A 248 -4.32 17.92 4.31
C LEU A 248 -3.97 19.37 4.65
#